data_AF-A0AAV4LTG8-F1
#
_entry.id   AF-A0AAV4LTG8-F1
#
_cell.length_a   1.000
_cell.length_b   1.000
_cell.length_c   1.000
_cell.angle_alpha   90.00
_cell.angle_beta   90.00
_cell.angle_gamma   90.00
#
_symmetry.space_group_name_H-M   'P 1'
#
loop_
_entity.id
_entity.type
_entity.pdbx_description
1 polymer ?
#
loop_
_entity_poly.entity_id
_entity_poly.type
_entity_poly.pdbx_seq_one_letter_code
_entity_poly.pdbx_strand_id
1 'polypeptide(L)'
;MTVGQAPRLTVIPPDRGSFPLDHEGLCKDISARYVKCVGELKGNAFDCRALAAQYMQCRIENKLLVEEPLTNFGFRDRDIDPEAAQSQTAEPPVTGDDLVRPREARKESQGFVAGRSVVENYARDQSALSRFLSKFLD
;
A
#
# COMPACT_ATOMS: atom_id res chain seq x y z
N MET A 1 28.38 -29.76 -19.45
CA MET A 1 27.86 -28.75 -18.51
C MET A 1 27.27 -27.60 -19.34
N THR A 2 25.99 -27.69 -19.73
CA THR A 2 25.30 -26.60 -20.44
C THR A 2 24.62 -25.71 -19.40
N VAL A 3 25.08 -24.46 -19.30
CA VAL A 3 24.47 -23.44 -18.43
C VAL A 3 23.07 -23.14 -18.97
N GLY A 4 22.03 -23.46 -18.21
CA GLY A 4 20.64 -23.19 -18.57
C GLY A 4 20.40 -21.67 -18.62
N GLN A 5 20.01 -21.19 -19.79
CA GLN A 5 19.71 -19.78 -20.02
C GLN A 5 18.33 -19.47 -19.43
N ALA A 6 18.30 -18.72 -18.33
CA ALA A 6 17.05 -18.27 -17.72
C ALA A 6 16.24 -17.43 -18.74
N PRO A 7 14.92 -17.62 -18.82
CA PRO A 7 14.09 -16.83 -19.73
C PRO A 7 14.19 -15.34 -19.37
N ARG A 8 14.32 -14.49 -20.38
CA ARG A 8 14.29 -13.03 -20.19
C ARG A 8 12.92 -12.65 -19.63
N LEU A 9 12.89 -12.16 -18.39
CA LEU A 9 11.70 -11.55 -17.82
C LEU A 9 11.41 -10.28 -18.63
N THR A 10 10.29 -10.25 -19.34
CA THR A 10 9.77 -9.01 -19.92
C THR A 10 9.37 -8.09 -18.78
N VAL A 11 10.07 -6.97 -18.63
CA VAL A 11 9.81 -6.00 -17.57
C VAL A 11 8.50 -5.29 -17.90
N ILE A 12 7.46 -5.58 -17.11
CA ILE A 12 6.19 -4.84 -17.15
C ILE A 12 6.39 -3.58 -16.32
N PRO A 13 6.14 -2.37 -16.86
CA PRO A 13 6.25 -1.15 -16.09
C PRO A 13 5.23 -1.17 -14.94
N PRO A 14 5.53 -0.53 -13.80
CA PRO A 14 4.56 -0.40 -12.72
C PRO A 14 3.31 0.34 -13.22
N ASP A 15 2.13 -0.10 -12.78
CA ASP A 15 0.84 0.49 -13.20
C ASP A 15 0.77 2.00 -12.92
N ARG A 16 1.46 2.47 -11.87
CA ARG A 16 1.50 3.88 -11.44
C ARG A 16 2.76 4.63 -11.89
N GLY A 17 3.60 4.01 -12.72
CA GLY A 17 4.88 4.57 -13.15
C GLY A 17 5.94 4.64 -12.05
N SER A 18 7.08 5.25 -12.37
CA SER A 18 8.16 5.52 -11.40
C SER A 18 7.88 6.82 -10.64
N PHE A 19 8.06 6.82 -9.32
CA PHE A 19 7.91 8.00 -8.49
C PHE A 19 8.84 9.13 -8.98
N PRO A 20 8.33 10.34 -9.29
CA PRO A 20 9.17 11.46 -9.72
C PRO A 20 10.23 11.76 -8.66
N LEU A 21 11.44 12.16 -9.07
CA LEU A 21 12.45 12.69 -8.14
C LEU A 21 12.27 14.20 -8.01
N ASP A 22 12.39 14.71 -6.79
CA ASP A 22 12.40 16.15 -6.51
C ASP A 22 13.78 16.72 -6.83
N HIS A 23 14.01 17.05 -8.10
CA HIS A 23 15.30 17.56 -8.57
C HIS A 23 15.58 19.00 -8.11
N GLU A 24 14.54 19.82 -8.03
CA GLU A 24 14.66 21.24 -7.66
C GLU A 24 14.66 21.43 -6.13
N GLY A 25 14.30 20.40 -5.38
CA GLY A 25 14.29 20.42 -3.92
C GLY A 25 13.14 21.23 -3.35
N LEU A 26 12.01 21.31 -4.05
CA LEU A 26 10.84 22.11 -3.66
C LEU A 26 10.29 21.67 -2.29
N CYS A 27 10.41 20.38 -1.97
CA CYS A 27 9.94 19.81 -0.70
C CYS A 27 11.10 19.39 0.23
N LYS A 28 12.32 19.86 -0.03
CA LYS A 28 13.53 19.47 0.70
C LYS A 28 13.52 19.89 2.16
N ASP A 29 12.97 21.05 2.48
CA ASP A 29 12.96 21.57 3.86
C ASP A 29 12.09 20.70 4.77
N ILE A 30 10.89 20.33 4.29
CA ILE A 30 9.96 19.47 5.03
C ILE A 30 10.52 18.04 5.12
N SER A 31 11.13 17.53 4.04
CA SER A 31 11.76 16.21 4.04
C SER A 31 12.91 16.12 5.05
N ALA A 32 13.73 17.17 5.15
CA ALA A 32 14.81 17.25 6.13
C ALA A 32 14.27 17.25 7.57
N ARG A 33 13.19 18.00 7.84
CA ARG A 33 12.53 18.00 9.16
C ARG A 33 11.97 16.63 9.52
N TYR A 34 11.33 15.95 8.57
CA TYR A 34 10.81 14.59 8.76
C TYR A 34 11.94 13.60 9.10
N VAL A 35 13.01 13.56 8.29
CA VAL A 35 14.14 12.66 8.53
C VAL A 35 14.83 12.95 9.86
N LYS A 36 14.97 14.24 10.22
CA LYS A 36 15.50 14.64 11.52
C LYS A 36 14.64 14.09 12.67
N CYS A 37 13.32 14.24 12.60
CA CYS A 37 12.39 13.70 13.60
C CYS A 37 12.55 12.18 13.76
N VAL A 38 12.60 11.43 12.65
CA VAL A 38 12.79 9.97 12.68
C VAL A 38 14.13 9.61 13.33
N GLY A 39 15.19 10.36 13.03
CA GLY A 39 16.51 10.17 13.64
C GLY A 39 16.50 10.42 15.14
N GLU A 40 15.87 11.49 15.61
CA GLU A 40 15.75 11.83 17.04
C GLU A 40 14.95 10.77 17.82
N LEU A 41 13.94 10.19 17.19
CA LEU A 41 13.10 9.14 17.77
C LEU A 41 13.63 7.72 17.51
N LYS A 42 14.93 7.58 17.22
CA LYS A 42 15.62 6.28 17.04
C LYS A 42 14.96 5.37 16.01
N GLY A 43 14.40 5.94 14.95
CA GLY A 43 13.72 5.22 13.88
C GLY A 43 12.21 5.05 14.07
N ASN A 44 11.61 5.58 15.14
CA ASN A 44 10.16 5.58 15.28
C ASN A 44 9.52 6.63 14.35
N ALA A 45 9.13 6.19 13.15
CA ALA A 45 8.45 7.04 12.17
C ALA A 45 6.98 7.33 12.52
N PHE A 46 6.39 6.58 13.46
CA PHE A 46 4.96 6.70 13.79
C PHE A 46 4.65 8.03 14.47
N ASP A 47 5.59 8.54 15.27
CA ASP A 47 5.46 9.82 15.97
C ASP A 47 5.73 11.02 15.05
N CYS A 48 6.34 10.80 13.88
CA CYS A 48 6.65 11.83 12.87
C CYS A 48 5.61 11.88 11.74
N ARG A 49 4.44 11.25 11.91
CA ARG A 49 3.42 11.11 10.85
C ARG A 49 2.87 12.44 10.36
N ALA A 50 2.76 13.45 11.22
CA ALA A 50 2.34 14.79 10.80
C ALA A 50 3.33 15.43 9.81
N LEU A 51 4.63 15.30 10.06
CA LEU A 51 5.67 15.78 9.13
C LEU A 51 5.69 14.98 7.83
N ALA A 52 5.40 13.67 7.91
CA ALA A 52 5.27 12.84 6.71
C ALA A 52 4.05 13.25 5.86
N ALA A 53 2.91 13.57 6.48
CA ALA A 53 1.71 14.05 5.79
C ALA A 53 1.99 15.37 5.06
N GLN A 54 2.59 16.35 5.75
CA GLN A 54 3.00 17.63 5.16
C GLN A 54 3.98 17.45 4.00
N TYR A 55 4.91 16.50 4.12
CA TYR A 55 5.86 16.22 3.04
C TYR A 55 5.15 15.66 1.80
N MET A 56 4.23 14.72 1.97
CA MET A 56 3.46 14.18 0.85
C MET A 56 2.56 15.23 0.21
N GLN A 57 1.93 16.09 1.02
CA GLN A 57 1.11 17.18 0.54
C GLN A 57 1.91 18.17 -0.32
N CYS A 58 3.10 18.59 0.14
CA CYS A 58 4.01 19.42 -0.65
C CYS A 58 4.31 18.80 -2.02
N ARG A 59 4.52 17.47 -2.08
CA ARG A 59 4.81 16.78 -3.34
C ARG A 59 3.61 16.76 -4.29
N ILE A 60 2.40 16.62 -3.76
CA ILE A 60 1.17 16.68 -4.57
C ILE A 60 1.00 18.09 -5.15
N GLU A 61 1.13 19.13 -4.32
CA GLU A 61 1.00 20.54 -4.72
C GLU A 61 2.01 20.94 -5.81
N ASN A 62 3.23 20.41 -5.73
CA ASN A 62 4.30 20.66 -6.70
C ASN A 62 4.31 19.67 -7.88
N LYS A 63 3.26 18.83 -8.04
CA LYS A 63 3.15 17.85 -9.13
C LYS A 63 4.31 16.83 -9.19
N LEU A 64 4.95 16.59 -8.04
CA LEU A 64 5.97 15.57 -7.81
C LEU A 64 5.37 14.23 -7.36
N LEU A 65 4.04 14.19 -7.24
CA LEU A 65 3.20 13.04 -6.94
C LEU A 65 1.85 13.23 -7.62
N VAL A 66 1.20 12.13 -8.02
CA VAL A 66 -0.18 12.14 -8.52
C VAL A 66 -1.13 12.65 -7.42
N GLU A 67 -2.15 13.40 -7.81
CA GLU A 67 -3.22 13.82 -6.91
C GLU A 67 -3.97 12.59 -6.37
N GLU A 68 -3.68 12.24 -5.11
CA GLU A 68 -4.39 11.21 -4.34
C GLU A 68 -4.65 11.74 -2.92
N PRO A 69 -5.78 11.38 -2.30
CA PRO A 69 -6.08 11.83 -0.94
C PRO A 69 -5.09 11.21 0.06
N LEU A 70 -4.67 11.98 1.06
CA LEU A 70 -3.72 11.58 2.10
C LEU A 70 -4.16 10.32 2.88
N THR A 71 -5.47 10.09 2.98
CA THR A 71 -6.06 8.89 3.58
C THR A 71 -5.69 7.60 2.84
N ASN A 72 -5.54 7.64 1.52
CA ASN A 72 -5.10 6.47 0.73
C ASN A 72 -3.63 6.12 0.98
N PHE A 73 -2.81 7.11 1.35
CA PHE A 73 -1.45 6.89 1.84
C PHE A 73 -1.41 6.41 3.29
N GLY A 74 -2.57 6.23 3.91
CA GLY A 74 -2.74 5.72 5.27
C GLY A 74 -2.64 6.79 6.34
N PHE A 75 -2.68 8.09 6.01
CA PHE A 75 -2.74 9.17 7.00
C PHE A 75 -4.14 9.30 7.61
N ARG A 76 -4.20 9.59 8.91
CA ARG A 76 -5.45 9.89 9.61
C ARG A 76 -5.70 11.39 9.59
N ASP A 77 -6.93 11.83 9.82
CA ASP A 77 -7.27 13.26 9.81
C ASP A 77 -6.43 14.06 10.82
N ARG A 78 -6.18 13.49 12.00
CA ARG A 78 -5.27 14.08 13.01
C ARG A 78 -3.81 14.22 12.57
N ASP A 79 -3.37 13.42 11.60
CA ASP A 79 -2.01 13.47 11.06
C ASP A 79 -1.91 14.59 10.00
N ILE A 80 -3.01 14.90 9.31
CA ILE A 80 -3.09 15.92 8.26
C ILE A 80 -3.26 17.29 8.90
N ASP A 81 -4.26 17.42 9.76
CA ASP A 81 -4.63 18.65 10.44
C ASP A 81 -4.69 18.41 11.96
N PRO A 82 -3.60 18.68 12.72
CA PRO A 82 -3.57 18.46 14.16
C PRO A 82 -4.61 19.31 14.92
N GLU A 83 -4.99 20.48 14.39
CA GLU A 83 -6.05 21.34 14.94
C GLU A 83 -7.47 20.80 14.66
N ALA A 84 -7.71 20.13 13.53
CA ALA A 84 -9.05 19.64 13.15
C ALA A 84 -9.50 18.41 13.96
N ALA A 85 -8.56 17.74 14.64
CA ALA A 85 -8.81 16.53 15.42
C ALA A 85 -9.67 16.75 16.69
N GLN A 86 -9.98 17.99 17.06
CA GLN A 86 -10.74 18.30 18.29
C GLN A 86 -12.26 18.16 18.13
N SER A 87 -12.79 17.87 16.93
CA SER A 87 -14.23 18.00 16.65
C SER A 87 -14.96 16.73 16.19
N GLN A 88 -14.35 15.55 16.18
CA GLN A 88 -15.04 14.34 15.70
C GLN A 88 -14.96 13.15 16.68
N THR A 89 -16.15 12.59 16.91
CA THR A 89 -16.48 11.43 17.74
C THR A 89 -15.58 10.25 17.41
N ALA A 90 -15.03 9.62 18.45
CA ALA A 90 -14.20 8.43 18.33
C ALA A 90 -14.90 7.34 17.52
N GLU A 91 -14.45 7.12 16.28
CA GLU A 91 -14.58 5.78 15.69
C GLU A 91 -13.73 4.82 16.52
N PRO A 92 -14.24 3.60 16.79
CA PRO A 92 -13.50 2.63 17.58
C PRO A 92 -12.13 2.39 16.93
N PRO A 93 -11.05 2.28 17.73
CA PRO A 93 -9.74 1.99 17.20
C PRO A 93 -9.82 0.67 16.43
N VAL A 94 -9.62 0.73 15.11
CA VAL A 94 -9.40 -0.48 14.31
C VAL A 94 -8.09 -1.07 14.79
N THR A 95 -8.20 -2.04 15.69
CA THR A 95 -7.09 -2.85 16.17
C THR A 95 -6.52 -3.60 14.97
N GLY A 96 -5.19 -3.65 14.83
CA GLY A 96 -4.51 -4.29 13.69
C GLY A 96 -4.88 -5.76 13.49
N ASP A 97 -5.56 -6.37 14.46
CA ASP A 97 -6.10 -7.72 14.45
C ASP A 97 -7.26 -7.90 13.44
N ASP A 98 -7.97 -6.83 13.06
CA ASP A 98 -9.09 -6.91 12.11
C ASP A 98 -8.65 -6.81 10.64
N LEU A 99 -7.45 -6.31 10.37
CA LEU A 99 -6.89 -6.17 9.02
C LEU A 99 -6.04 -7.37 8.58
N VAL A 100 -5.62 -8.22 9.52
CA VAL A 100 -4.85 -9.43 9.24
C VAL A 100 -5.81 -10.61 9.20
N ARG A 101 -6.20 -11.04 7.99
CA ARG A 101 -6.87 -12.35 7.83
C ARG A 101 -6.02 -13.40 8.57
N PRO A 102 -6.63 -14.23 9.44
CA PRO A 102 -5.89 -15.26 10.15
C PRO A 102 -5.03 -16.06 9.18
N ARG A 103 -3.75 -16.23 9.48
CA ARG A 103 -2.85 -17.03 8.64
C ARG A 103 -3.41 -18.43 8.58
N GLU A 104 -3.99 -18.80 7.44
CA GLU A 104 -4.51 -20.15 7.23
C GLU A 104 -3.40 -21.17 7.53
N ALA A 105 -3.76 -22.29 8.14
CA ALA A 105 -2.83 -23.36 8.47
C ALA A 105 -2.04 -23.79 7.21
N ARG A 106 -0.81 -24.27 7.40
CA ARG A 106 0.08 -24.68 6.31
C ARG A 106 -0.53 -25.87 5.53
N LYS A 107 -1.20 -25.59 4.41
CA LYS A 107 -1.96 -26.56 3.59
C LYS A 107 -1.08 -27.50 2.74
N GLU A 108 0.21 -27.62 3.03
CA GLU A 108 1.15 -28.45 2.24
C GLU A 108 0.73 -29.93 2.22
N SER A 109 0.18 -30.45 3.33
CA SER A 109 -0.39 -31.81 3.41
C SER A 109 -1.72 -31.98 2.67
N GLN A 110 -2.38 -30.87 2.32
CA GLN A 110 -3.62 -30.83 1.53
C GLN A 110 -3.32 -30.61 0.03
N GLY A 111 -2.05 -30.72 -0.39
CA GLY A 111 -1.65 -30.55 -1.79
C GLY A 111 -1.45 -29.10 -2.24
N PHE A 112 -1.39 -28.14 -1.31
CA PHE A 112 -1.21 -26.73 -1.64
C PHE A 112 0.24 -26.42 -2.03
N VAL A 113 0.45 -26.03 -3.29
CA VAL A 113 1.72 -25.49 -3.79
C VAL A 113 1.59 -23.98 -3.93
N ALA A 114 2.52 -23.22 -3.34
CA ALA A 114 2.53 -21.77 -3.43
C ALA A 114 2.50 -21.32 -4.90
N GLY A 115 1.56 -20.44 -5.25
CA GLY A 115 1.36 -19.93 -6.61
C GLY A 115 0.35 -20.71 -7.48
N ARG A 116 -0.09 -21.92 -7.08
CA ARG A 116 -1.15 -22.65 -7.81
C ARG A 116 -2.56 -22.18 -7.46
N SER A 117 -2.82 -21.77 -6.22
CA SER A 117 -4.17 -21.39 -5.78
C SER A 117 -4.73 -20.15 -6.46
N VAL A 118 -3.85 -19.21 -6.88
CA VAL A 118 -4.25 -18.03 -7.66
C VAL A 118 -4.74 -18.45 -9.05
N VAL A 119 -4.08 -19.44 -9.66
CA VAL A 119 -4.44 -19.99 -10.99
C VAL A 119 -5.73 -20.80 -10.91
N GLU A 120 -5.92 -21.57 -9.84
CA GLU A 120 -7.07 -22.45 -9.66
C GLU A 120 -8.37 -21.66 -9.42
N ASN A 121 -8.29 -20.58 -8.62
CA ASN A 121 -9.42 -19.67 -8.45
C ASN A 121 -9.74 -18.90 -9.74
N TYR A 122 -8.72 -18.44 -10.48
CA TYR A 122 -8.92 -17.79 -11.77
C TYR A 122 -9.59 -18.71 -12.81
N ALA A 123 -9.18 -19.98 -12.88
CA ALA A 123 -9.79 -20.97 -13.76
C ALA A 123 -11.23 -21.30 -13.37
N ARG A 124 -11.54 -21.32 -12.06
CA ARG A 124 -12.89 -21.57 -11.53
C ARG A 124 -13.84 -20.40 -11.80
N ASP A 125 -13.38 -19.16 -11.65
CA ASP A 125 -14.16 -17.94 -11.93
C ASP A 125 -14.38 -17.71 -13.42
N GLN A 126 -13.44 -18.16 -14.26
CA GLN A 126 -13.64 -18.16 -15.72
C GLN A 126 -14.47 -19.33 -16.23
N SER A 127 -14.81 -20.33 -15.40
CA SER A 127 -15.63 -21.45 -15.86
C SER A 127 -17.03 -20.98 -16.28
N ALA A 128 -17.54 -21.50 -17.40
CA ALA A 128 -18.87 -21.11 -17.89
C ALA A 128 -19.97 -21.47 -16.89
N LEU A 129 -19.80 -22.56 -16.13
CA LEU A 129 -20.71 -23.02 -15.09
C LEU A 129 -20.79 -22.05 -13.90
N SER A 130 -19.66 -21.51 -13.43
CA SER A 130 -19.68 -20.54 -12.32
C SER A 130 -20.36 -19.23 -12.74
N ARG A 131 -20.11 -18.77 -13.97
CA ARG A 131 -20.76 -17.58 -14.55
C ARG A 131 -22.25 -17.77 -14.83
N PHE A 132 -22.68 -19.00 -15.12
CA PHE A 132 -24.09 -19.30 -15.34
C PHE A 132 -24.86 -19.44 -14.02
N LEU A 133 -24.24 -20.04 -13.01
CA LEU A 133 -24.82 -20.18 -11.67
C LEU A 133 -24.93 -18.82 -10.95
N SER A 134 -23.97 -17.92 -11.11
CA SER A 134 -24.08 -16.57 -10.54
C SER A 134 -25.21 -15.75 -11.14
N LYS A 135 -25.56 -15.96 -12.42
CA LYS A 135 -26.71 -15.31 -13.07
C LYS A 135 -28.07 -15.88 -12.68
N PHE A 136 -28.11 -17.06 -12.04
CA PHE A 136 -29.34 -17.75 -11.65
C PHE A 136 -29.62 -17.67 -10.14
N LEU A 137 -28.66 -17.18 -9.34
CA LEU A 137 -28.78 -17.01 -7.89
C LEU A 137 -28.79 -15.53 -7.44
N ASP A 138 -28.92 -14.59 -8.37
CA ASP A 138 -29.36 -13.20 -8.09
C ASP A 138 -30.87 -13.08 -8.25
#